data_AF-A0A935WVK2-F1
#
_entry.id   AF-A0A935WVK2-F1
#
_cell.length_a   1.000
_cell.length_b   1.000
_cell.length_c   1.000
_cell.angle_alpha   90.00
_cell.angle_beta   90.00
_cell.angle_gamma   90.00
#
_symmetry.space_group_name_H-M   'P 1'
#
loop_
_entity.id
_entity.type
_entity.pdbx_description
1 polymer ?
#
loop_
_entity_poly.entity_id
_entity_poly.type
_entity_poly.pdbx_seq_one_letter_code
_entity_poly.pdbx_strand_id
1 'polypeptide(L)'
;MVHCRTEEDAHAIKVALGERFKECGLELHPEKTKIVYCRDERCKGRYSNTSFDFLGYSFRPRSVKNRTRGVLFVGFTPAVSNSALKTMRAEIRGFRRRTDLDLSDIARLFNPKLRGWMAYYGRYCPSAMATIWRHFNTTLVAWATSRAEGRLQR
;
A
#
# COMPACT_ATOMS: atom_id res chain seq x y z
N MET A 1 -10.94 -11.41 -7.06
CA MET A 1 -11.76 -10.57 -6.15
C MET A 1 -13.15 -10.51 -6.74
N VAL A 2 -14.18 -10.73 -5.93
CA VAL A 2 -15.58 -10.65 -6.38
C VAL A 2 -16.29 -9.58 -5.57
N HIS A 3 -16.97 -8.67 -6.27
CA HIS A 3 -17.80 -7.65 -5.64
C HIS A 3 -19.25 -8.10 -5.65
N CYS A 4 -19.90 -8.04 -4.50
CA CYS A 4 -21.30 -8.40 -4.31
C CYS A 4 -22.04 -7.18 -3.78
N ARG A 5 -23.35 -7.08 -4.07
CA ARG A 5 -24.17 -5.95 -3.63
C ARG A 5 -24.63 -6.13 -2.18
N THR A 6 -24.96 -7.36 -1.80
CA THR A 6 -25.42 -7.71 -0.46
C THR A 6 -24.50 -8.73 0.22
N GLU A 7 -24.70 -8.93 1.51
CA GLU A 7 -23.97 -9.94 2.28
C GLU A 7 -24.44 -11.35 1.88
N GLU A 8 -25.75 -11.53 1.66
CA GLU A 8 -26.35 -12.79 1.22
C GLU A 8 -25.75 -13.24 -0.13
N ASP A 9 -25.62 -12.32 -1.09
CA ASP A 9 -24.97 -12.58 -2.38
C ASP A 9 -23.52 -13.03 -2.19
N ALA A 10 -22.78 -12.38 -1.28
CA ALA A 10 -21.38 -12.71 -1.02
C ALA A 10 -21.23 -14.11 -0.42
N HIS A 11 -22.15 -14.52 0.47
CA HIS A 11 -22.20 -15.87 1.02
C HIS A 11 -22.56 -16.91 -0.04
N ALA A 12 -23.60 -16.66 -0.83
CA ALA A 12 -24.02 -17.55 -1.91
C ALA A 12 -22.90 -17.78 -2.93
N ILE A 13 -22.25 -16.71 -3.38
CA ILE A 13 -21.12 -16.81 -4.31
C ILE A 13 -19.92 -17.53 -3.67
N LYS A 14 -19.64 -17.33 -2.39
CA LYS A 14 -18.54 -18.04 -1.70
C LYS A 14 -18.76 -19.55 -1.71
N VAL A 15 -20.01 -20.01 -1.51
CA VAL A 15 -20.37 -21.44 -1.57
C VAL A 15 -20.21 -21.97 -3.00
N ALA A 16 -20.81 -21.30 -3.99
CA ALA A 16 -20.75 -21.71 -5.39
C ALA A 16 -19.30 -21.75 -5.93
N LEU A 17 -18.45 -20.77 -5.53
CA LEU A 17 -17.03 -20.79 -5.87
C LEU A 17 -16.29 -21.94 -5.18
N GLY A 18 -16.67 -22.29 -3.95
CA GLY A 18 -16.08 -23.42 -3.24
C GLY A 18 -16.36 -24.75 -3.95
N GLU A 19 -17.59 -24.96 -4.40
CA GLU A 19 -17.99 -26.13 -5.19
C GLU A 19 -17.24 -26.17 -6.52
N ARG A 20 -17.24 -25.06 -7.25
CA ARG A 20 -16.54 -24.97 -8.54
C ARG A 20 -15.03 -25.19 -8.42
N PHE A 21 -14.42 -24.72 -7.34
CA PHE A 21 -12.99 -24.96 -7.09
C PHE A 21 -12.73 -26.44 -6.84
N LYS A 22 -13.58 -27.13 -6.07
CA LYS A 22 -13.45 -28.57 -5.82
C LYS A 22 -13.57 -29.40 -7.09
N GLU A 23 -14.49 -29.04 -8.00
CA GLU A 23 -14.59 -29.67 -9.32
C GLU A 23 -13.28 -29.54 -10.13
N CYS A 24 -12.56 -28.44 -9.92
CA CYS A 24 -11.24 -28.19 -10.52
C CYS A 24 -10.07 -28.77 -9.70
N GLY A 25 -10.32 -29.52 -8.62
CA GLY A 25 -9.28 -30.06 -7.74
C GLY A 25 -8.58 -29.00 -6.88
N LEU A 26 -9.22 -27.87 -6.62
CA LEU A 26 -8.72 -26.76 -5.81
C LEU A 26 -9.59 -26.57 -4.56
N GLU A 27 -9.01 -25.99 -3.51
CA GLU A 27 -9.75 -25.62 -2.30
C GLU A 27 -9.56 -24.14 -1.95
N LEU A 28 -10.63 -23.51 -1.48
CA LEU A 28 -10.56 -22.15 -0.95
C LEU A 28 -9.90 -22.17 0.41
N HIS A 29 -8.78 -21.44 0.54
CA HIS A 29 -8.07 -21.34 1.80
C HIS A 29 -8.95 -20.64 2.86
N PRO A 30 -9.17 -21.23 4.05
CA PRO A 30 -10.15 -20.74 5.02
C PRO A 30 -9.82 -19.36 5.56
N GLU A 31 -8.55 -19.10 5.89
CA GLU A 31 -8.13 -17.80 6.44
C GLU A 31 -8.00 -16.69 5.39
N LYS A 32 -7.57 -17.01 4.16
CA LYS A 32 -7.39 -16.02 3.09
C LYS A 32 -8.74 -15.62 2.48
N THR A 33 -9.73 -16.51 2.51
CA THR A 33 -11.05 -16.30 1.87
C THR A 33 -12.03 -15.66 2.85
N LYS A 34 -12.06 -14.33 2.85
CA LYS A 34 -12.91 -13.52 3.71
C LYS A 34 -13.89 -12.66 2.92
N ILE A 35 -15.09 -12.48 3.49
CA ILE A 35 -16.04 -11.45 3.06
C ILE A 35 -15.64 -10.16 3.78
N VAL A 36 -15.57 -9.06 3.03
CA VAL A 36 -15.13 -7.76 3.55
C VAL A 36 -16.17 -6.70 3.28
N TYR A 37 -16.58 -6.02 4.35
CA TYR A 37 -17.54 -4.95 4.28
C TYR A 37 -16.89 -3.68 3.73
N CYS A 38 -17.31 -3.29 2.53
CA CYS A 38 -16.82 -2.10 1.84
C CYS A 38 -17.53 -0.84 2.34
N ARG A 39 -17.27 -0.44 3.59
CA ARG A 39 -17.96 0.68 4.24
C ARG A 39 -17.67 2.03 3.58
N ASP A 40 -18.73 2.73 3.21
CA ASP A 40 -18.74 4.15 2.81
C ASP A 40 -19.57 5.02 3.79
N GLU A 41 -19.80 6.30 3.45
CA GLU A 41 -20.56 7.26 4.25
C GLU A 41 -22.04 6.87 4.47
N ARG A 42 -22.65 6.15 3.53
CA ARG A 42 -24.06 5.72 3.61
C ARG A 42 -24.21 4.44 4.42
N CYS A 43 -23.14 3.67 4.51
CA CYS A 43 -23.02 2.39 5.18
C CYS A 43 -22.83 2.54 6.71
N LYS A 44 -23.89 2.25 7.48
CA LYS A 44 -23.89 2.31 8.97
C LYS A 44 -23.62 0.98 9.67
N GLY A 45 -23.54 -0.13 8.92
CA GLY A 45 -23.28 -1.46 9.47
C GLY A 45 -21.93 -1.57 10.19
N ARG A 46 -21.87 -2.44 11.22
CA ARG A 46 -20.64 -2.75 11.94
C ARG A 46 -20.21 -4.17 11.61
N TYR A 47 -19.01 -4.30 11.08
CA TYR A 47 -18.41 -5.57 10.66
C TYR A 47 -16.97 -5.63 11.16
N SER A 48 -16.48 -6.84 11.45
CA SER A 48 -15.08 -7.06 11.85
C SER A 48 -14.12 -6.82 10.69
N ASN A 49 -14.44 -7.37 9.52
CA ASN A 49 -13.63 -7.24 8.31
C ASN A 49 -14.05 -6.02 7.50
N THR A 50 -13.32 -4.92 7.62
CA THR A 50 -13.56 -3.67 6.88
C THR A 50 -12.38 -3.23 6.01
N SER A 51 -11.39 -4.10 5.84
CA SER A 51 -10.25 -3.83 4.96
C SER A 51 -9.65 -5.10 4.38
N PHE A 52 -9.00 -4.96 3.23
CA PHE A 52 -8.22 -6.01 2.61
C PHE A 52 -7.08 -5.43 1.78
N ASP A 53 -6.07 -6.27 1.58
CA ASP A 53 -4.95 -5.96 0.71
C ASP A 53 -5.11 -6.71 -0.62
N PHE A 54 -4.86 -6.03 -1.73
CA PHE A 54 -4.87 -6.59 -3.08
C PHE A 54 -3.86 -5.87 -3.96
N LEU A 55 -2.98 -6.63 -4.62
CA LEU A 55 -1.91 -6.11 -5.50
C LEU A 55 -1.07 -4.99 -4.87
N GLY A 56 -0.74 -5.13 -3.58
CA GLY A 56 0.06 -4.14 -2.85
C GLY A 56 -0.69 -2.88 -2.43
N TYR A 57 -2.00 -2.78 -2.66
CA TYR A 57 -2.87 -1.75 -2.09
C TYR A 57 -3.66 -2.28 -0.92
N SER A 58 -3.95 -1.40 0.04
CA SER A 58 -4.86 -1.64 1.14
C SER A 58 -6.14 -0.83 0.96
N PHE A 59 -7.23 -1.53 0.73
CA PHE A 59 -8.58 -1.00 0.57
C PHE A 59 -9.25 -0.93 1.92
N ARG A 60 -9.72 0.28 2.29
CA ARG A 60 -10.41 0.53 3.56
C ARG A 60 -11.20 1.84 3.50
N PRO A 61 -12.09 2.12 4.47
CA PRO A 61 -12.72 3.42 4.61
C PRO A 61 -11.68 4.52 4.85
N ARG A 62 -11.76 5.60 4.08
CA ARG A 62 -10.85 6.75 4.13
C ARG A 62 -11.65 8.03 3.87
N SER A 63 -11.18 9.13 4.46
CA SER A 63 -11.69 10.46 4.11
C SER A 63 -11.18 10.85 2.73
N VAL A 64 -12.11 11.15 1.82
CA VAL A 64 -11.85 11.54 0.44
C VAL A 64 -12.48 12.92 0.20
N LYS A 65 -11.80 13.77 -0.58
CA LYS A 65 -12.32 15.08 -0.97
C LYS A 65 -13.02 14.98 -2.33
N ASN A 66 -14.29 15.38 -2.38
CA ASN A 66 -15.00 15.55 -3.64
C ASN A 66 -14.34 16.70 -4.43
N ARG A 67 -13.87 16.44 -5.66
CA ARG A 67 -13.18 17.46 -6.48
C ARG A 67 -14.10 18.60 -6.92
N THR A 68 -15.37 18.32 -7.15
CA THR A 68 -16.34 19.29 -7.66
C THR A 68 -16.87 20.18 -6.54
N ARG A 69 -17.27 19.59 -5.41
CA ARG A 69 -17.90 20.30 -4.29
C ARG A 69 -16.92 20.72 -3.19
N GLY A 70 -15.70 20.17 -3.18
CA GLY A 70 -14.70 20.43 -2.14
C GLY A 70 -14.98 19.78 -0.79
N VAL A 71 -16.11 19.08 -0.62
CA VAL A 71 -16.53 18.47 0.64
C VAL A 71 -15.81 17.15 0.90
N LEU A 72 -15.48 16.89 2.17
CA LEU A 72 -14.93 15.60 2.61
C LEU A 72 -16.06 14.61 2.90
N PHE A 73 -15.87 13.37 2.46
CA PHE A 73 -16.77 12.26 2.74
C PHE A 73 -15.96 10.98 3.00
N VAL A 74 -16.60 9.95 3.57
CA VAL A 74 -15.96 8.63 3.74
C VAL A 74 -16.19 7.78 2.50
N GLY A 75 -15.11 7.41 1.83
CA GLY A 75 -15.13 6.47 0.70
C GLY A 75 -14.27 5.25 0.98
N PHE A 76 -14.61 4.13 0.34
CA PHE A 76 -13.81 2.90 0.39
C PHE A 76 -12.77 2.93 -0.73
N THR A 77 -11.55 3.37 -0.43
CA THR A 77 -10.53 3.66 -1.46
C THR A 77 -9.18 3.00 -1.18
N PRO A 78 -8.43 2.62 -2.24
CA PRO A 78 -7.11 2.04 -2.09
C PRO A 78 -6.05 3.09 -1.75
N ALA A 79 -5.06 2.68 -0.94
CA ALA A 79 -3.77 3.34 -0.85
C ALA A 79 -2.66 2.29 -0.71
N VAL A 80 -1.39 2.67 -0.83
CA VAL A 80 -0.27 1.75 -0.63
C VAL A 80 -0.43 0.93 0.66
N SER A 81 -0.23 -0.39 0.57
CA SER A 81 -0.33 -1.30 1.70
C SER A 81 0.87 -1.18 2.66
N ASN A 82 0.68 -1.62 3.90
CA ASN A 82 1.76 -1.63 4.89
C ASN A 82 2.90 -2.58 4.49
N SER A 83 2.60 -3.70 3.83
CA SER A 83 3.59 -4.65 3.32
C SER A 83 4.43 -4.04 2.20
N ALA A 84 3.80 -3.33 1.26
CA ALA A 84 4.52 -2.58 0.22
C ALA A 84 5.40 -1.48 0.83
N LEU A 85 4.86 -0.69 1.77
CA LEU A 85 5.62 0.33 2.49
C LEU A 85 6.83 -0.27 3.24
N LYS A 86 6.66 -1.43 3.88
CA LYS A 86 7.76 -2.12 4.58
C LYS A 86 8.88 -2.50 3.61
N THR A 87 8.51 -3.02 2.44
CA THR A 87 9.46 -3.40 1.37
C THR A 87 10.24 -2.20 0.86
N MET A 88 9.53 -1.10 0.52
CA MET A 88 10.18 0.15 0.08
C MET A 88 11.15 0.70 1.12
N ARG A 89 10.77 0.71 2.41
CA ARG A 89 11.64 1.18 3.50
C ARG A 89 12.87 0.29 3.67
N ALA A 90 12.72 -1.03 3.51
CA ALA A 90 13.86 -1.94 3.56
C ALA A 90 14.85 -1.66 2.42
N GLU A 91 14.34 -1.39 1.22
CA GLU A 91 15.16 -1.05 0.06
C GLU A 91 15.89 0.29 0.23
N ILE A 92 15.20 1.33 0.71
CA ILE A 92 15.79 2.64 1.04
C ILE A 92 16.91 2.48 2.08
N ARG A 93 16.71 1.64 3.10
CA ARG A 93 17.73 1.40 4.13
C ARG A 93 19.03 0.83 3.56
N GLY A 94 18.97 0.16 2.40
CA GLY A 94 20.11 -0.51 1.78
C GLY A 94 21.31 0.41 1.49
N PHE A 95 21.09 1.69 1.19
CA PHE A 95 22.20 2.62 0.93
C PHE A 95 22.66 3.41 2.17
N ARG A 96 21.93 3.34 3.30
CA ARG A 96 22.17 4.21 4.46
C ARG A 96 23.62 4.17 4.97
N ARG A 97 24.27 3.00 4.91
CA ARG A 97 25.64 2.77 5.41
C ARG A 97 26.69 2.65 4.29
N ARG A 98 26.31 2.92 3.04
CA ARG A 98 27.18 2.77 1.88
C ARG A 98 28.07 4.00 1.71
N THR A 99 29.28 3.95 2.27
CA THR A 99 30.27 5.04 2.18
C THR A 99 30.98 5.09 0.83
N ASP A 100 30.89 4.01 0.05
CA ASP A 100 31.42 3.85 -1.30
C ASP A 100 30.64 4.64 -2.36
N LEU A 101 29.40 5.04 -2.07
CA LEU A 101 28.56 5.77 -3.01
C LEU A 101 28.77 7.28 -2.92
N ASP A 102 28.47 7.97 -4.02
CA ASP A 102 28.19 9.39 -4.01
C ASP A 102 26.70 9.73 -4.17
N LEU A 103 26.39 11.03 -4.14
CA LEU A 103 25.01 11.49 -4.30
C LEU A 103 24.45 11.16 -5.69
N SER A 104 25.30 11.22 -6.72
CA SER A 104 24.93 10.89 -8.10
C SER A 104 24.60 9.42 -8.25
N ASP A 105 25.34 8.53 -7.59
CA ASP A 105 25.09 7.10 -7.56
C ASP A 105 23.77 6.78 -6.86
N ILE A 106 23.50 7.40 -5.70
CA ILE A 106 22.21 7.25 -5.01
C ILE A 106 21.07 7.71 -5.92
N ALA A 107 21.22 8.87 -6.58
CA ALA A 107 20.22 9.38 -7.51
C ALA A 107 20.00 8.42 -8.69
N ARG A 108 21.07 7.88 -9.29
CA ARG A 108 20.99 6.91 -10.39
C ARG A 108 20.27 5.64 -9.98
N LEU A 109 20.52 5.15 -8.76
CA LEU A 109 19.92 3.93 -8.22
C LEU A 109 18.45 4.12 -7.82
N PHE A 110 18.09 5.25 -7.21
CA PHE A 110 16.76 5.44 -6.60
C PHE A 110 15.78 6.26 -7.42
N ASN A 111 16.22 7.20 -8.27
CA ASN A 111 15.28 8.02 -9.05
C ASN A 111 14.31 7.19 -9.92
N PRO A 112 14.74 6.10 -10.60
CA PRO A 112 13.80 5.24 -11.33
C PRO A 112 12.80 4.53 -10.41
N LYS A 113 13.25 4.06 -9.24
CA LYS A 113 12.42 3.35 -8.26
C LYS A 113 11.38 4.26 -7.63
N LEU A 114 11.79 5.43 -7.17
CA LEU A 114 10.90 6.44 -6.58
C LEU A 114 9.83 6.87 -7.60
N ARG A 115 10.22 7.11 -8.86
CA ARG A 115 9.27 7.40 -9.95
C ARG A 115 8.30 6.24 -10.19
N GLY A 116 8.80 5.01 -10.25
CA GLY A 116 7.96 3.81 -10.43
C GLY A 116 6.95 3.63 -9.29
N TRP A 117 7.39 3.79 -8.04
CA TRP A 117 6.50 3.71 -6.89
C TRP A 117 5.45 4.81 -6.89
N MET A 118 5.81 6.04 -7.28
CA MET A 118 4.85 7.13 -7.40
C MET A 118 3.84 6.88 -8.52
N ALA A 119 4.30 6.41 -9.68
CA ALA A 119 3.45 6.11 -10.82
C ALA A 119 2.44 5.00 -10.51
N TYR A 120 2.90 3.95 -9.82
CA TYR A 120 2.05 2.85 -9.38
C TYR A 120 1.21 3.27 -8.17
N TYR A 121 1.80 3.31 -6.98
CA TYR A 121 1.07 3.47 -5.71
C TYR A 121 0.44 4.85 -5.52
N GLY A 122 0.97 5.89 -6.18
CA GLY A 122 0.42 7.23 -6.15
C GLY A 122 -0.83 7.40 -7.03
N ARG A 123 -1.18 6.44 -7.90
CA ARG A 123 -2.31 6.54 -8.84
C ARG A 123 -3.63 6.91 -8.17
N TYR A 124 -3.93 6.31 -7.02
CA TYR A 124 -5.21 6.49 -6.32
C TYR A 124 -5.11 7.39 -5.08
N CYS A 125 -4.01 7.33 -4.35
CA CYS A 125 -3.79 8.11 -3.14
C CYS A 125 -2.35 8.65 -3.08
N PRO A 126 -2.03 9.71 -3.85
CA PRO A 126 -0.71 10.33 -3.88
C PRO A 126 -0.17 10.69 -2.48
N SER A 127 -1.06 11.20 -1.62
CA SER A 127 -0.70 11.66 -0.27
C SER A 127 -0.20 10.52 0.63
N ALA A 128 -0.63 9.28 0.40
CA ALA A 128 -0.13 8.14 1.16
C ALA A 128 1.36 7.86 0.93
N MET A 129 1.91 8.28 -0.22
CA MET A 129 3.33 8.15 -0.53
C MET A 129 4.23 9.12 0.25
N ALA A 130 3.66 10.15 0.88
CA ALA A 130 4.44 11.15 1.65
C ALA A 130 5.29 10.51 2.76
N THR A 131 4.86 9.38 3.32
CA THR A 131 5.66 8.64 4.32
C THR A 131 6.97 8.10 3.74
N ILE A 132 6.97 7.69 2.46
CA ILE A 132 8.15 7.17 1.76
C ILE A 132 9.09 8.32 1.39
N TRP A 133 8.57 9.44 0.90
CA TRP A 133 9.39 10.62 0.60
C TRP A 133 10.11 11.14 1.84
N ARG A 134 9.40 11.22 2.96
CA ARG A 134 9.99 11.60 4.25
C ARG A 134 11.07 10.60 4.66
N HIS A 135 10.78 9.30 4.58
CA HIS A 135 11.75 8.28 4.97
C HIS A 135 13.00 8.28 4.10
N PHE A 136 12.85 8.45 2.78
CA PHE A 136 13.96 8.59 1.85
C PHE A 136 14.82 9.81 2.21
N ASN A 137 14.20 10.98 2.40
CA ASN A 137 14.90 12.22 2.73
C ASN A 137 15.66 12.10 4.07
N THR A 138 15.01 11.58 5.11
CA THR A 138 15.67 11.36 6.41
C THR A 138 16.85 10.38 6.29
N THR A 139 16.72 9.33 5.47
CA THR A 139 17.80 8.38 5.24
C THR A 139 18.96 9.02 4.47
N LEU A 140 18.66 9.86 3.48
CA LEU A 140 19.65 10.59 2.70
C LEU A 140 20.45 11.57 3.58
N VAL A 141 19.78 12.32 4.45
CA VAL A 141 20.43 13.21 5.43
C VAL A 141 21.35 12.41 6.35
N ALA A 142 20.85 11.31 6.93
CA ALA A 142 21.64 10.47 7.83
C ALA A 142 22.89 9.88 7.14
N TRP A 143 22.75 9.46 5.88
CA TRP A 143 23.88 9.00 5.06
C TRP A 143 24.91 10.13 4.83
N ALA A 144 24.44 11.34 4.47
CA ALA A 144 25.32 12.47 4.20
C ALA A 144 26.13 12.88 5.43
N THR A 145 25.50 12.93 6.61
CA THR A 145 26.16 13.25 7.88
C THR A 145 27.23 12.21 8.24
N SER A 146 26.88 10.92 8.20
CA SER A 146 27.82 9.83 8.50
C SER A 146 29.02 9.82 7.55
N ARG A 147 28.81 10.18 6.28
CA ARG A 147 29.89 10.25 5.29
C ARG A 147 30.80 11.47 5.49
N ALA A 148 30.27 12.59 5.98
CA ALA A 148 31.07 13.77 6.31
C ALA A 148 31.95 13.51 7.55
N GLU A 149 31.40 12.88 8.59
CA GLU A 149 32.15 12.48 9.80
C GLU A 149 33.29 11.50 9.46
N GLY A 150 33.02 10.48 8.64
CA GLY A 150 34.03 9.53 8.21
C GLY A 150 35.13 10.11 7.31
N ARG A 151 34.89 11.28 6.69
CA ARG A 151 35.89 12.04 5.92
C ARG A 151 36.74 12.96 6.80
N LEU A 152 36.26 13.35 7.98
CA LEU A 152 37.01 14.18 8.93
C LEU A 152 37.96 13.36 9.82
N GLN A 153 37.78 12.03 9.87
CA GLN A 153 38.61 11.10 10.64
C GLN A 153 39.70 10.40 9.79
N ARG A 154 39.85 10.79 8.52
CA ARG A 154 40.89 10.31 7.59
C ARG A 154 41.74 11.48 7.14
#